data_AF-A0A7V9NIX4-F1
#
_entry.id   AF-A0A7V9NIX4-F1
#
_cell.length_a   1.000
_cell.length_b   1.000
_cell.length_c   1.000
_cell.angle_alpha   90.00
_cell.angle_beta   90.00
_cell.angle_gamma   90.00
#
_symmetry.space_group_name_H-M   'P 1'
#
loop_
_entity.id
_entity.type
_entity.pdbx_description
1 polymer ?
#
loop_
_entity_poly.entity_id
_entity_poly.type
_entity_poly.pdbx_seq_one_letter_code
_entity_poly.pdbx_strand_id
1 'polypeptide(L)'
;MYRNRREAAESVARVIARIDTEADVPGTVPRFRAGVALGLAGLDAQAQALVARAEARYPDSTFVRTVLAPTTRAAMALRHGRPDEAIAALELAKPSELGTVAGLLPSYLRAEAFRQKGALAKATREYERILSHRGVDPMAPVVPLAHLGIARARALEGDVGGARRGYEELFAIWKSAEDDFPPLLDARAEYSRLGTGRQLSSTGS
;
A
#
# COMPACT_ATOMS: atom_id res chain seq x y z
N MET A 1 -5.04 8.44 -2.03
CA MET A 1 -5.25 7.36 -3.03
C MET A 1 -6.19 7.93 -4.07
N TYR A 2 -5.85 7.93 -5.37
CA TYR A 2 -6.57 8.60 -6.48
C TYR A 2 -8.05 8.93 -6.20
N ARG A 3 -8.43 10.22 -6.35
CA ARG A 3 -9.81 10.69 -6.11
C ARG A 3 -10.83 10.00 -7.00
N ASN A 4 -10.40 9.48 -8.16
CA ASN A 4 -11.24 8.74 -9.10
C ASN A 4 -10.66 7.34 -9.36
N ARG A 5 -11.43 6.30 -9.02
CA ARG A 5 -11.06 4.88 -9.22
C ARG A 5 -10.80 4.54 -10.69
N ARG A 6 -11.52 5.20 -11.61
CA ARG A 6 -11.38 5.00 -13.05
C ARG A 6 -10.06 5.58 -13.55
N GLU A 7 -9.74 6.82 -13.17
CA GLU A 7 -8.46 7.45 -13.52
C GLU A 7 -7.27 6.65 -12.96
N ALA A 8 -7.41 6.09 -11.75
CA ALA A 8 -6.40 5.21 -11.18
C ALA A 8 -6.16 3.98 -12.05
N ALA A 9 -7.23 3.32 -12.50
CA ALA A 9 -7.16 2.16 -13.37
C ALA A 9 -6.57 2.51 -14.75
N GLU A 10 -6.99 3.62 -15.35
CA GLU A 10 -6.45 4.11 -16.61
C GLU A 10 -4.96 4.49 -16.50
N SER A 11 -4.55 5.13 -15.40
CA SER A 11 -3.16 5.44 -15.10
C SER A 11 -2.31 4.17 -14.98
N VAL A 12 -2.76 3.19 -14.19
CA VAL A 12 -2.06 1.91 -14.03
C VAL A 12 -1.99 1.16 -15.36
N ALA A 13 -3.08 1.08 -16.12
CA ALA A 13 -3.09 0.43 -17.43
C ALA A 13 -2.09 1.08 -18.40
N ARG A 14 -2.03 2.43 -18.44
CA ARG A 14 -1.05 3.17 -19.27
C ARG A 14 0.39 2.89 -18.85
N VAL A 15 0.68 2.84 -17.56
CA VAL A 15 2.03 2.57 -17.06
C VAL A 15 2.43 1.13 -17.40
N ILE A 16 1.56 0.15 -17.15
CA ILE A 16 1.80 -1.26 -17.49
C ILE A 16 2.04 -1.44 -19.00
N ALA A 17 1.22 -0.81 -19.85
CA ALA A 17 1.39 -0.89 -21.30
C ALA A 17 2.75 -0.35 -21.79
N ARG A 18 3.36 0.61 -21.08
CA ARG A 18 4.71 1.12 -21.40
C ARG A 18 5.84 0.15 -21.01
N ILE A 19 5.56 -0.83 -20.15
CA ILE A 19 6.53 -1.82 -19.66
C ILE A 19 6.43 -3.13 -20.47
N ASP A 20 5.28 -3.37 -21.09
CA ASP A 20 4.96 -4.57 -21.89
C ASP A 20 5.37 -4.44 -23.37
N THR A 21 6.08 -3.38 -23.78
CA THR A 21 6.58 -3.25 -25.16
C THR A 21 7.71 -4.24 -25.43
N GLU A 22 7.35 -5.38 -26.05
CA GLU A 22 8.02 -6.34 -26.96
C GLU A 22 9.56 -6.57 -26.97
N ALA A 23 10.35 -5.97 -26.11
CA ALA A 23 11.77 -6.25 -26.04
C ALA A 23 12.17 -6.60 -24.61
N ASP A 24 13.21 -7.44 -24.52
CA ASP A 24 13.95 -7.83 -23.34
C ASP A 24 14.69 -6.63 -22.70
N VAL A 25 14.03 -5.48 -22.62
CA VAL A 25 14.51 -4.25 -22.01
C VAL A 25 14.14 -4.29 -20.52
N PRO A 26 15.04 -3.94 -19.60
CA PRO A 26 14.73 -3.85 -18.19
C PRO A 26 13.66 -2.76 -17.97
N GLY A 27 12.41 -3.17 -17.77
CA GLY A 27 11.31 -2.25 -17.47
C GLY A 27 11.57 -1.47 -16.18
N THR A 28 11.41 -0.15 -16.25
CA THR A 28 11.72 0.80 -15.17
C THR A 28 10.73 0.78 -14.01
N VAL A 29 9.54 0.20 -14.17
CA VAL A 29 8.78 -0.33 -13.02
C VAL A 29 9.19 -1.78 -12.87
N PRO A 30 9.61 -2.21 -11.67
CA PRO A 30 9.95 -3.60 -11.51
C PRO A 30 8.70 -4.45 -11.80
N ARG A 31 8.75 -5.27 -12.86
CA ARG A 31 7.64 -6.14 -13.30
C ARG A 31 6.99 -6.90 -12.13
N PHE A 32 7.76 -7.17 -11.08
CA PHE A 32 7.29 -7.80 -9.84
C PHE A 32 6.20 -7.04 -9.08
N ARG A 33 6.04 -5.72 -9.28
CA ARG A 33 4.98 -4.89 -8.64
C ARG A 33 3.70 -4.80 -9.45
N ALA A 34 3.70 -5.24 -10.71
CA ALA A 34 2.58 -5.07 -11.63
C ALA A 34 1.28 -5.68 -11.10
N GLY A 35 1.32 -6.93 -10.61
CA GLY A 35 0.13 -7.60 -10.07
C GLY A 35 -0.50 -6.83 -8.91
N VAL A 36 0.32 -6.31 -8.00
CA VAL A 36 -0.15 -5.49 -6.86
C VAL A 36 -0.78 -4.18 -7.35
N ALA A 37 -0.15 -3.50 -8.31
CA ALA A 37 -0.70 -2.26 -8.88
C ALA A 37 -2.06 -2.50 -9.55
N LEU A 38 -2.18 -3.58 -10.35
CA LEU A 38 -3.43 -3.99 -10.99
C LEU A 38 -4.51 -4.30 -9.94
N GLY A 39 -4.18 -5.07 -8.90
CA GLY A 39 -5.10 -5.41 -7.82
C GLY A 39 -5.59 -4.17 -7.04
N LEU A 40 -4.69 -3.28 -6.64
CA LEU A 40 -5.05 -2.03 -5.97
C LEU A 40 -5.88 -1.10 -6.86
N ALA A 41 -5.67 -1.14 -8.19
CA ALA A 41 -6.44 -0.40 -9.17
C ALA A 41 -7.82 -1.00 -9.47
N GLY A 42 -8.09 -2.24 -9.03
CA GLY A 42 -9.32 -2.98 -9.32
C GLY A 42 -9.37 -3.56 -10.73
N LEU A 43 -8.20 -3.73 -11.36
CA LEU A 43 -8.04 -4.39 -12.66
C LEU A 43 -7.92 -5.90 -12.43
N ASP A 44 -8.92 -6.49 -11.78
CA ASP A 44 -8.86 -7.84 -11.23
C ASP A 44 -8.60 -8.91 -12.28
N ALA A 45 -9.25 -8.80 -13.45
CA ALA A 45 -9.05 -9.76 -14.54
C ALA A 45 -7.58 -9.79 -15.00
N GLN A 46 -6.93 -8.63 -15.08
CA GLN A 46 -5.53 -8.53 -15.47
C GLN A 46 -4.60 -9.04 -14.36
N ALA A 47 -4.88 -8.67 -13.11
CA ALA A 47 -4.13 -9.16 -11.95
C ALA A 47 -4.20 -10.69 -11.84
N GLN A 48 -5.39 -11.27 -11.99
CA GLN A 48 -5.63 -12.71 -11.93
C GLN A 48 -4.97 -13.44 -13.09
N ALA A 49 -5.06 -12.91 -14.32
CA ALA A 49 -4.41 -13.50 -15.48
C ALA A 49 -2.88 -13.54 -15.34
N LEU A 50 -2.28 -12.48 -14.77
CA LEU A 50 -0.85 -12.42 -14.48
C LEU A 50 -0.45 -13.52 -13.48
N VAL A 51 -1.18 -13.65 -12.38
CA VAL A 51 -0.92 -14.68 -11.36
C VAL A 51 -1.06 -16.08 -11.95
N ALA A 52 -2.17 -16.36 -12.64
CA ALA A 52 -2.43 -17.67 -13.24
C ALA A 52 -1.35 -18.08 -14.25
N ARG A 53 -0.90 -17.15 -15.10
CA ARG A 53 0.20 -17.39 -16.05
C ARG A 53 1.51 -17.71 -15.33
N ALA A 54 1.82 -16.96 -14.27
CA ALA A 54 3.04 -17.17 -13.50
C ALA A 54 3.04 -18.51 -12.76
N GLU A 55 1.92 -18.89 -12.15
CA GLU A 55 1.76 -20.18 -11.46
C GLU A 55 1.84 -21.36 -12.44
N ALA A 56 1.24 -21.25 -13.62
CA ALA A 56 1.32 -22.29 -14.65
C ALA A 56 2.73 -22.43 -15.24
N ARG A 57 3.44 -21.32 -15.45
CA ARG A 57 4.77 -21.33 -16.08
C ARG A 57 5.89 -21.66 -15.11
N TYR A 58 5.76 -21.27 -13.83
CA TYR A 58 6.80 -21.39 -12.82
C TYR A 58 6.23 -21.93 -11.49
N PRO A 59 5.67 -23.15 -11.48
CA PRO A 59 4.95 -23.68 -10.31
C PRO A 59 5.82 -23.80 -9.06
N ASP A 60 7.13 -24.06 -9.21
CA ASP A 60 8.07 -24.23 -8.10
C ASP A 60 8.81 -22.95 -7.71
N SER A 61 8.56 -21.83 -8.40
CA SER A 61 9.24 -20.57 -8.12
C SER A 61 8.84 -20.05 -6.74
N THR A 62 9.82 -19.93 -5.83
CA THR A 62 9.63 -19.29 -4.52
C THR A 62 9.06 -17.89 -4.68
N PHE A 63 9.58 -17.09 -5.61
CA PHE A 63 9.07 -15.75 -5.88
C PHE A 63 7.58 -15.76 -6.26
N VAL A 64 7.16 -16.69 -7.13
CA VAL A 64 5.73 -16.78 -7.51
C VAL A 64 4.87 -17.18 -6.31
N ARG A 65 5.29 -18.23 -5.58
CA ARG A 65 4.52 -18.82 -4.48
C ARG A 65 4.44 -17.95 -3.23
N THR A 66 5.48 -17.19 -2.93
CA THR A 66 5.60 -16.46 -1.65
C THR A 66 5.58 -14.94 -1.81
N VAL A 67 5.71 -14.39 -3.03
CA VAL A 67 5.69 -12.94 -3.23
C VAL A 67 4.63 -12.54 -4.24
N LEU A 68 4.78 -12.93 -5.51
CA LEU A 68 3.95 -12.41 -6.60
C LEU A 68 2.47 -12.75 -6.38
N ALA A 69 2.15 -14.03 -6.26
CA ALA A 69 0.78 -14.50 -6.16
C ALA A 69 0.08 -14.06 -4.86
N PRO A 70 0.65 -14.29 -3.64
CA PRO A 70 -0.02 -13.88 -2.40
C PRO A 70 -0.19 -12.37 -2.28
N THR A 71 0.81 -11.57 -2.67
CA THR A 71 0.73 -10.11 -2.56
C THR A 71 -0.28 -9.52 -3.56
N THR A 72 -0.37 -10.10 -4.77
CA THR A 72 -1.37 -9.69 -5.78
C THR A 72 -2.79 -10.03 -5.31
N ARG A 73 -3.01 -11.25 -4.80
CA ARG A 73 -4.32 -11.66 -4.24
C ARG A 73 -4.73 -10.76 -3.08
N ALA A 74 -3.79 -10.40 -2.20
CA ALA A 74 -4.04 -9.49 -1.10
C ALA A 74 -4.44 -8.08 -1.56
N ALA A 75 -3.78 -7.56 -2.61
CA ALA A 75 -4.12 -6.28 -3.20
C ALA A 75 -5.56 -6.25 -3.76
N MET A 76 -5.96 -7.31 -4.46
CA MET A 76 -7.34 -7.48 -4.94
C MET A 76 -8.32 -7.55 -3.76
N ALA A 77 -8.04 -8.38 -2.75
CA ALA A 77 -8.90 -8.51 -1.57
C ALA A 77 -9.10 -7.18 -0.83
N LEU A 78 -8.02 -6.42 -0.61
CA LEU A 78 -8.08 -5.07 -0.02
C LEU A 78 -8.96 -4.11 -0.82
N ARG A 79 -8.79 -4.11 -2.14
CA ARG A 79 -9.58 -3.26 -3.04
C ARG A 79 -11.08 -3.54 -2.93
N HIS A 80 -11.44 -4.78 -2.63
CA HIS A 80 -12.83 -5.22 -2.42
C HIS A 80 -13.32 -5.10 -0.98
N GLY A 81 -12.55 -4.51 -0.07
CA GLY A 81 -12.96 -4.40 1.32
C GLY A 81 -12.97 -5.71 2.08
N ARG A 82 -12.09 -6.65 1.70
CA ARG A 82 -11.97 -7.99 2.29
C ARG A 82 -10.63 -8.12 3.03
N PRO A 83 -10.43 -7.38 4.14
CA PRO A 83 -9.14 -7.31 4.82
C PRO A 83 -8.69 -8.64 5.40
N ASP A 84 -9.61 -9.50 5.86
CA ASP A 84 -9.24 -10.81 6.39
C ASP A 84 -8.73 -11.77 5.31
N GLU A 85 -9.33 -11.73 4.12
CA GLU A 85 -8.80 -12.47 2.97
C GLU A 85 -7.42 -11.95 2.56
N ALA A 86 -7.20 -10.63 2.62
CA ALA A 86 -5.89 -10.04 2.34
C ALA A 86 -4.82 -10.51 3.33
N ILE A 87 -5.14 -10.53 4.64
CA ILE A 87 -4.23 -11.02 5.67
C ILE A 87 -3.93 -12.51 5.44
N ALA A 88 -4.95 -13.34 5.19
CA ALA A 88 -4.79 -14.76 4.95
C ALA A 88 -3.94 -15.05 3.70
N ALA A 89 -4.14 -14.31 2.61
CA ALA A 89 -3.32 -14.44 1.41
C ALA A 89 -1.83 -14.14 1.69
N LEU A 90 -1.56 -13.16 2.56
CA LEU A 90 -0.20 -12.73 2.92
C LEU A 90 0.52 -13.68 3.90
N GLU A 91 -0.12 -14.71 4.42
CA GLU A 91 0.53 -15.71 5.28
C GLU A 91 1.66 -16.43 4.55
N LEU A 92 1.45 -16.76 3.27
CA LEU A 92 2.46 -17.39 2.42
C LEU A 92 3.68 -16.50 2.17
N ALA A 93 3.56 -15.19 2.37
CA ALA A 93 4.64 -14.25 2.15
C ALA A 93 5.56 -14.05 3.36
N LYS A 94 5.14 -14.46 4.56
CA LYS A 94 5.91 -14.26 5.81
C LYS A 94 7.38 -14.69 5.75
N PRO A 95 7.75 -15.82 5.12
CA PRO A 95 9.16 -16.22 5.06
C PRO A 95 10.03 -15.31 4.18
N SER A 96 9.43 -14.58 3.23
CA SER A 96 10.14 -13.83 2.19
C SER A 96 9.81 -12.33 2.15
N GLU A 97 8.91 -11.84 3.03
CA GLU A 97 8.37 -10.48 2.98
C GLU A 97 9.42 -9.37 3.19
N LEU A 98 10.56 -9.71 3.79
CA LEU A 98 11.70 -8.80 3.99
C LEU A 98 12.80 -8.96 2.92
N GLY A 99 12.55 -9.75 1.87
CA GLY A 99 13.45 -9.84 0.72
C GLY A 99 13.29 -8.65 -0.23
N THR A 100 14.37 -8.26 -0.91
CA THR A 100 14.40 -7.13 -1.86
C THR A 100 13.27 -7.21 -2.89
N VAL A 101 12.97 -8.40 -3.40
CA VAL A 101 11.92 -8.62 -4.41
C VAL A 101 10.51 -8.44 -3.84
N ALA A 102 10.29 -8.71 -2.54
CA ALA A 102 9.03 -8.40 -1.89
C ALA A 102 8.81 -6.89 -1.73
N GLY A 103 9.91 -6.11 -1.68
CA GLY A 103 9.88 -4.66 -1.77
C GLY A 103 8.96 -4.00 -0.75
N LEU A 104 8.86 -4.60 0.46
CA LEU A 104 8.04 -4.18 1.59
C LEU A 104 6.52 -4.15 1.35
N LEU A 105 6.06 -4.61 0.17
CA LEU A 105 4.64 -4.62 -0.20
C LEU A 105 3.80 -5.56 0.67
N PRO A 106 4.23 -6.79 1.02
CA PRO A 106 3.43 -7.66 1.89
C PRO A 106 3.12 -7.01 3.24
N SER A 107 4.11 -6.41 3.90
CA SER A 107 3.91 -5.69 5.18
C SER A 107 3.00 -4.48 5.01
N TYR A 108 3.17 -3.70 3.93
CA TYR A 108 2.31 -2.55 3.66
C TYR A 108 0.84 -2.94 3.45
N LEU A 109 0.57 -3.96 2.62
CA LEU A 109 -0.79 -4.44 2.40
C LEU A 109 -1.39 -5.04 3.68
N ARG A 110 -0.60 -5.73 4.49
CA ARG A 110 -1.06 -6.24 5.79
C ARG A 110 -1.43 -5.11 6.75
N ALA A 111 -0.63 -4.04 6.78
CA ALA A 111 -0.93 -2.84 7.56
C ALA A 111 -2.24 -2.18 7.12
N GLU A 112 -2.43 -2.01 5.80
CA GLU A 112 -3.68 -1.47 5.25
C GLU A 112 -4.89 -2.35 5.59
N ALA A 113 -4.73 -3.68 5.56
CA ALA A 113 -5.79 -4.63 5.92
C ALA A 113 -6.19 -4.49 7.38
N PHE A 114 -5.22 -4.45 8.30
CA PHE A 114 -5.48 -4.21 9.71
C PHE A 114 -6.15 -2.85 9.94
N ARG A 115 -5.72 -1.80 9.25
CA ARG A 115 -6.32 -0.47 9.35
C ARG A 115 -7.77 -0.46 8.86
N GLN A 116 -8.05 -1.10 7.72
CA GLN A 116 -9.40 -1.17 7.14
C GLN A 116 -10.40 -1.87 8.06
N LYS A 117 -9.96 -2.85 8.85
CA LYS A 117 -10.82 -3.53 9.84
C LYS A 117 -10.74 -2.95 11.27
N GLY A 118 -10.14 -1.77 11.44
CA GLY A 118 -10.06 -1.09 12.74
C GLY A 118 -9.07 -1.70 13.74
N ALA A 119 -8.22 -2.63 13.32
CA ALA A 119 -7.17 -3.20 14.17
C ALA A 119 -5.93 -2.28 14.21
N LEU A 120 -6.11 -1.06 14.70
CA LEU A 120 -5.16 0.06 14.55
C LEU A 120 -3.78 -0.23 15.14
N ALA A 121 -3.70 -0.78 16.35
CA ALA A 121 -2.43 -1.20 16.94
C ALA A 121 -1.68 -2.26 16.11
N LYS A 122 -2.38 -3.18 15.43
CA LYS A 122 -1.76 -4.16 14.51
C LYS A 122 -1.27 -3.46 13.24
N ALA A 123 -2.06 -2.52 12.71
CA ALA A 123 -1.68 -1.73 11.54
C ALA A 123 -0.40 -0.93 11.80
N THR A 124 -0.36 -0.18 12.92
CA THR A 124 0.81 0.61 13.33
C THR A 124 2.07 -0.25 13.40
N ARG A 125 2.00 -1.46 14.00
CA ARG A 125 3.16 -2.37 14.07
C ARG A 125 3.66 -2.81 12.69
N GLU A 126 2.78 -3.09 11.75
CA GLU A 126 3.17 -3.46 10.39
C GLU A 126 3.77 -2.26 9.63
N TYR A 127 3.27 -1.05 9.84
CA TYR A 127 3.90 0.16 9.28
C TYR A 127 5.29 0.42 9.91
N GLU A 128 5.45 0.26 11.23
CA GLU A 128 6.74 0.38 11.91
C GLU A 128 7.74 -0.70 11.44
N ARG A 129 7.25 -1.90 11.11
CA ARG A 129 8.06 -2.97 10.49
C ARG A 129 8.65 -2.52 9.16
N ILE A 130 7.90 -1.82 8.32
CA ILE A 130 8.41 -1.24 7.06
C ILE A 130 9.53 -0.23 7.36
N LEU A 131 9.32 0.68 8.32
CA LEU A 131 10.29 1.73 8.63
C LEU A 131 11.61 1.19 9.22
N SER A 132 11.50 0.17 10.07
CA SER A 132 12.65 -0.55 10.65
C SER A 132 13.42 -1.39 9.63
N HIS A 133 12.77 -1.81 8.53
CA HIS A 133 13.37 -2.61 7.47
C HIS A 133 13.48 -1.86 6.13
N ARG A 134 13.43 -0.52 6.16
CA ARG A 134 13.46 0.31 4.93
C ARG A 134 14.70 0.07 4.07
N GLY A 135 15.79 -0.46 4.63
CA GLY A 135 16.99 -0.85 3.89
C GLY A 135 16.77 -1.93 2.82
N VAL A 136 15.67 -2.70 2.91
CA VAL A 136 15.30 -3.73 1.92
C VAL A 136 15.01 -3.12 0.55
N ASP A 137 14.34 -1.96 0.53
CA ASP A 137 14.12 -1.13 -0.65
C ASP A 137 13.98 0.33 -0.18
N PRO A 138 15.11 1.08 -0.09
CA PRO A 138 15.11 2.45 0.42
C PRO A 138 14.27 3.43 -0.40
N MET A 139 14.02 3.10 -1.67
CA MET A 139 13.26 3.92 -2.61
C MET A 139 11.81 3.45 -2.74
N ALA A 140 11.37 2.47 -1.94
CA ALA A 140 10.02 1.97 -2.01
C ALA A 140 9.02 3.07 -1.66
N PRO A 141 8.00 3.34 -2.51
CA PRO A 141 6.96 4.33 -2.20
C PRO A 141 6.20 4.03 -0.90
N VAL A 142 6.22 2.77 -0.44
CA VAL A 142 5.57 2.37 0.81
C VAL A 142 6.27 2.88 2.07
N VAL A 143 7.53 3.32 2.00
CA VAL A 143 8.26 3.88 3.16
C VAL A 143 7.63 5.21 3.61
N PRO A 144 7.53 6.26 2.77
CA PRO A 144 6.78 7.47 3.13
C PRO A 144 5.30 7.17 3.41
N LEU A 145 4.66 6.27 2.66
CA LEU A 145 3.27 5.90 2.94
C LEU A 145 3.08 5.19 4.30
N ALA A 146 4.10 4.55 4.86
CA ALA A 146 4.03 3.98 6.20
C ALA A 146 3.91 5.08 7.28
N HIS A 147 4.59 6.22 7.11
CA HIS A 147 4.39 7.39 7.98
C HIS A 147 2.95 7.91 7.91
N LEU A 148 2.38 8.00 6.70
CA LEU A 148 0.98 8.36 6.51
C LEU A 148 0.02 7.34 7.16
N GLY A 149 0.32 6.05 7.02
CA GLY A 149 -0.45 4.97 7.64
C GLY A 149 -0.47 5.05 9.17
N ILE A 150 0.69 5.28 9.78
CA ILE A 150 0.83 5.52 11.23
C ILE A 150 0.06 6.77 11.64
N ALA A 151 0.17 7.86 10.88
CA ALA A 151 -0.54 9.10 11.18
C ALA A 151 -2.05 8.90 11.23
N ARG A 152 -2.60 8.17 10.24
CA ARG A 152 -4.01 7.82 10.16
C ARG A 152 -4.46 6.89 11.28
N ALA A 153 -3.67 5.87 11.59
CA ALA A 153 -3.98 4.93 12.68
C ALA A 153 -4.04 5.67 14.03
N ARG A 154 -3.02 6.50 14.33
CA ARG A 154 -2.97 7.29 15.56
C ARG A 154 -4.09 8.33 15.66
N ALA A 155 -4.45 8.97 14.56
CA ALA A 155 -5.58 9.88 14.52
C ALA A 155 -6.89 9.18 14.89
N LEU A 156 -7.11 7.97 14.37
CA LEU A 156 -8.27 7.14 14.71
C LEU A 156 -8.23 6.63 16.16
N GLU A 157 -7.05 6.44 16.75
CA GLU A 157 -6.86 6.12 18.17
C GLU A 157 -7.01 7.35 19.10
N GLY A 158 -7.13 8.57 18.54
CA GLY A 158 -7.22 9.82 19.30
C GLY A 158 -5.86 10.38 19.75
N ASP A 159 -4.74 9.78 19.35
CA ASP A 159 -3.39 10.31 19.56
C ASP A 159 -3.07 11.41 18.54
N VAL A 160 -3.61 12.61 18.79
CA VAL A 160 -3.40 13.80 17.94
C VAL A 160 -1.92 14.15 17.82
N GLY A 161 -1.15 14.02 18.91
CA GLY A 161 0.27 14.36 18.92
C GLY A 161 1.08 13.42 18.04
N GLY A 162 0.85 12.12 18.14
CA GLY A 162 1.51 11.13 17.31
C GLY A 162 1.00 11.09 15.87
N ALA A 163 -0.26 11.45 15.62
CA ALA A 163 -0.79 11.65 14.28
C ALA A 163 -0.07 12.82 13.57
N ARG A 164 0.03 13.97 14.25
CA ARG A 164 0.73 15.16 13.76
C ARG A 164 2.16 14.84 13.32
N ARG A 165 2.93 14.15 14.17
CA ARG A 165 4.31 13.73 13.84
C ARG A 165 4.39 12.87 12.58
N GLY A 166 3.45 11.95 12.38
CA GLY A 166 3.43 11.07 11.22
C GLY A 166 3.18 11.83 9.91
N TYR A 167 2.27 12.82 9.91
CA TYR A 167 2.05 13.68 8.75
C TYR A 167 3.24 14.62 8.48
N GLU A 168 3.83 15.21 9.51
CA GLU A 168 5.00 16.09 9.37
C GLU A 168 6.19 15.35 8.74
N GLU A 169 6.43 14.11 9.15
CA GLU A 169 7.48 13.27 8.57
C GLU A 169 7.21 12.96 7.08
N LEU A 170 5.96 12.63 6.73
CA LEU A 170 5.55 12.48 5.32
C LEU A 170 5.86 13.74 4.52
N PHE A 171 5.49 14.92 5.03
CA PHE A 171 5.70 16.19 4.36
C PHE A 171 7.18 16.55 4.22
N ALA A 172 8.01 16.16 5.19
CA ALA A 172 9.46 16.33 5.11
C ALA A 172 10.06 15.47 3.99
N ILE A 173 9.66 14.20 3.88
CA ILE A 173 10.14 13.26 2.86
C ILE A 173 9.67 13.68 1.46
N TRP A 174 8.40 14.05 1.31
CA TRP A 174 7.79 14.45 0.04
C TRP A 174 7.65 15.97 -0.12
N LYS A 175 8.59 16.74 0.41
CA LYS A 175 8.58 18.22 0.32
C LYS A 175 8.63 18.77 -1.11
N SER A 176 9.13 17.97 -2.05
CA SER A 176 9.33 18.33 -3.46
C SER A 176 8.51 17.45 -4.42
N ALA A 177 7.54 16.70 -3.91
CA ALA A 177 6.58 16.01 -4.76
C ALA A 177 5.62 17.03 -5.40
N GLU A 178 4.98 16.65 -6.50
CA GLU A 178 4.03 17.48 -7.23
C GLU A 178 2.86 17.90 -6.34
N ASP A 179 2.42 19.15 -6.48
CA ASP A 179 1.36 19.72 -5.63
C ASP A 179 0.01 19.01 -5.79
N ASP A 180 -0.22 18.38 -6.94
CA ASP A 180 -1.43 17.62 -7.24
C ASP A 180 -1.32 16.13 -6.86
N PHE A 181 -0.21 15.70 -6.25
CA PHE A 181 0.00 14.31 -5.87
C PHE A 181 -1.04 13.86 -4.84
N PRO A 182 -1.96 12.92 -5.18
CA PRO A 182 -3.15 12.67 -4.37
C PRO A 182 -2.87 12.27 -2.90
N PRO A 183 -1.87 11.42 -2.57
CA PRO A 183 -1.54 11.11 -1.18
C PRO A 183 -1.19 12.34 -0.33
N LEU A 184 -0.52 13.34 -0.89
CA LEU A 184 -0.19 14.58 -0.17
C LEU A 184 -1.41 15.48 0.00
N LEU A 185 -2.25 15.59 -1.03
CA LEU A 185 -3.51 16.34 -0.93
C LEU A 185 -4.41 15.78 0.18
N ASP A 186 -4.59 14.46 0.22
CA ASP A 186 -5.36 13.78 1.25
C ASP A 186 -4.74 14.01 2.64
N ALA A 187 -3.42 13.82 2.77
CA ALA A 187 -2.69 13.98 4.02
C ALA A 187 -2.77 15.42 4.58
N ARG A 188 -2.64 16.44 3.74
CA ARG A 188 -2.78 17.85 4.17
C ARG A 188 -4.19 18.14 4.68
N ALA A 189 -5.22 17.66 3.99
CA ALA A 189 -6.62 17.82 4.42
C ALA A 189 -6.94 17.05 5.71
N GLU A 190 -6.37 15.85 5.90
CA GLU A 190 -6.46 15.09 7.14
C GLU A 190 -5.75 15.81 8.30
N TYR A 191 -4.52 16.29 8.07
CA TYR A 191 -3.69 17.01 9.04
C TYR A 191 -4.38 18.27 9.58
N SER A 192 -4.96 19.10 8.70
CA SER A 192 -5.67 20.33 9.09
C SER A 192 -6.86 20.08 10.01
N ARG A 193 -7.42 18.86 10.02
CA ARG A 193 -8.61 18.50 10.82
C ARG A 193 -8.29 17.86 12.18
N LEU A 194 -7.02 17.58 12.49
CA LEU A 194 -6.62 16.85 13.69
C LEU A 194 -7.06 17.49 15.03
N GLY A 195 -7.40 18.78 15.05
CA GLY A 195 -7.87 19.49 16.25
C GLY A 195 -9.37 19.82 16.26
N THR A 196 -10.08 19.66 15.15
CA THR A 196 -11.45 20.18 14.99
C THR A 196 -12.53 19.18 15.43
N GLY A 197 -12.19 17.88 15.54
CA GLY A 197 -13.15 16.81 15.86
C GLY A 197 -13.57 16.70 17.33
N ARG A 198 -12.94 17.45 18.27
CA ARG A 198 -13.23 17.35 19.71
C ARG A 198 -14.31 18.32 20.21
N GLN A 199 -14.77 19.27 19.38
CA GLN A 199 -15.74 20.29 19.78
C GLN A 199 -17.22 19.92 19.55
N LEU A 200 -17.52 18.79 18.90
CA LEU A 200 -18.92 18.42 18.57
C LEU A 200 -19.58 17.47 19.58
N SER A 201 -18.92 17.13 20.68
CA SER A 201 -19.46 16.20 21.70
C SER A 201 -19.65 16.82 23.09
N SER A 202 -19.74 18.15 23.21
CA SER A 202 -19.96 18.84 24.50
C SER A 202 -21.19 19.75 24.57
N THR A 203 -22.18 19.56 23.69
CA THR A 203 -23.50 20.21 23.82
C THR A 203 -24.59 19.16 23.94
N GLY A 204 -24.84 18.76 25.18
CA GLY A 204 -25.87 17.82 25.57
C GLY A 204 -25.89 17.73 27.09
N SER A 205 -26.20 18.86 27.73
CA SER A 205 -26.60 18.94 29.15
C SER A 205 -28.07 18.59 29.27
#